data_AF-A0A961PY43-F1
#
_entry.id   AF-A0A961PY43-F1
#
_cell.length_a   1.000
_cell.length_b   1.000
_cell.length_c   1.000
_cell.angle_alpha   90.00
_cell.angle_beta   90.00
_cell.angle_gamma   90.00
#
_symmetry.space_group_name_H-M   'P 1'
#
loop_
_entity.id
_entity.type
_entity.pdbx_description
1 polymer ?
#
loop_
_entity_poly.entity_id
_entity_poly.type
_entity_poly.pdbx_seq_one_letter_code
_entity_poly.pdbx_strand_id
1 'polypeptide(L)'
;MASIVGKKSGLTWAVHLSVAFLVALWLFPTVGLLVSSFRSADQIASSGWWSALSTQERQVPPIRVSGDETEQGGSFVIEGSLFDGASTTVTAWGTSSREPEAYEPGQSVDMGDGQSLTVSENGDFTLAGPESFEGARLPRIFTTASTPPDFTLDNYRNVLFSSTAAAGVGQSFINTLTVAIPATIIPILIAAFAAYALAWMEFSGRALLIAAVVGLLVVPLQLALIPVLQLHNDIGIGKGYLGVWLAHTGFGLPLAIYLLRNYMVGLPKDIIENAKVDGATDFQIFIKI
;
A
#
# COMPACT_ATOMS: atom_id res chain seq x y z
N MET A 1 56.72 22.50 -0.70
CA MET A 1 56.19 21.13 -0.63
C MET A 1 55.02 21.05 -1.59
N ALA A 2 55.16 20.26 -2.65
CA ALA A 2 54.20 20.18 -3.75
C ALA A 2 52.91 19.45 -3.34
N SER A 3 51.82 19.87 -3.97
CA SER A 3 50.43 19.44 -3.78
C SER A 3 50.23 17.92 -3.72
N ILE A 4 49.73 17.42 -2.60
CA ILE A 4 49.00 16.15 -2.53
C ILE A 4 47.53 16.50 -2.26
N VAL A 5 46.89 17.11 -3.27
CA VAL A 5 45.43 17.29 -3.29
C VAL A 5 44.86 16.17 -4.16
N GLY A 6 43.87 15.47 -3.60
CA GLY A 6 43.36 14.17 -4.06
C GLY A 6 43.06 14.07 -5.55
N LYS A 7 43.78 13.18 -6.23
CA LYS A 7 43.30 12.60 -7.49
C LYS A 7 42.08 11.75 -7.16
N LYS A 8 40.91 12.08 -7.72
CA LYS A 8 39.74 11.19 -7.68
C LYS A 8 40.21 9.81 -8.18
N SER A 9 39.97 8.77 -7.39
CA SER A 9 40.32 7.40 -7.78
C SER A 9 39.73 7.11 -9.15
N GLY A 10 40.52 6.56 -10.09
CA GLY A 10 40.00 6.14 -11.40
C GLY A 10 38.85 5.15 -11.31
N LEU A 11 38.68 4.50 -10.14
CA LEU A 11 37.60 3.58 -9.83
C LEU A 11 36.27 4.24 -9.44
N THR A 12 36.20 5.58 -9.31
CA THR A 12 34.96 6.28 -8.93
C THR A 12 33.80 5.98 -9.89
N TRP A 13 34.06 5.79 -11.20
CA TRP A 13 33.01 5.41 -12.15
C TRP A 13 32.45 4.02 -11.83
N ALA A 14 33.31 3.06 -11.47
CA ALA A 14 32.89 1.70 -11.13
C ALA A 14 32.01 1.72 -9.87
N VAL A 15 32.40 2.50 -8.86
CA VAL A 15 31.57 2.72 -7.66
C VAL A 15 30.22 3.33 -8.03
N HIS A 16 30.18 4.36 -8.87
CA HIS A 16 28.92 4.96 -9.30
C HIS A 16 28.03 3.98 -10.07
N LEU A 17 28.60 3.16 -10.95
CA LEU A 17 27.86 2.11 -11.66
C LEU A 17 27.33 1.04 -10.70
N SER A 18 28.14 0.59 -9.74
CA SER A 18 27.69 -0.38 -8.73
C SER A 18 26.56 0.16 -7.86
N VAL A 19 26.66 1.43 -7.44
CA VAL A 19 25.60 2.11 -6.70
C VAL A 19 24.33 2.25 -7.56
N ALA A 20 24.47 2.69 -8.81
CA ALA A 20 23.33 2.81 -9.73
C ALA A 20 22.65 1.45 -9.96
N PHE A 21 23.42 0.38 -10.12
CA PHE A 21 22.89 -0.98 -10.24
C PHE A 21 22.14 -1.43 -8.98
N LEU A 22 22.71 -1.21 -7.79
CA LEU A 22 22.04 -1.50 -6.53
C LEU A 22 20.73 -0.72 -6.37
N VAL A 23 20.72 0.56 -6.75
CA VAL A 23 19.51 1.39 -6.73
C VAL A 23 18.46 0.84 -7.70
N ALA A 24 18.86 0.47 -8.92
CA ALA A 24 17.93 -0.13 -9.89
C ALA A 24 17.35 -1.46 -9.40
N LEU A 25 18.19 -2.33 -8.82
CA LEU A 25 17.77 -3.60 -8.22
C LEU A 25 16.74 -3.36 -7.10
N TRP A 26 16.98 -2.36 -6.25
CA TRP A 26 16.11 -2.05 -5.12
C TRP A 26 14.80 -1.38 -5.53
N LEU A 27 14.80 -0.60 -6.63
CA LEU A 27 13.61 0.04 -7.17
C LEU A 27 12.74 -0.91 -8.01
N PHE A 28 13.30 -2.02 -8.51
CA PHE A 28 12.57 -2.95 -9.38
C PHE A 28 11.25 -3.45 -8.77
N PRO A 29 11.18 -3.87 -7.49
CA PRO A 29 9.91 -4.24 -6.85
C PRO A 29 8.95 -3.05 -6.70
N THR A 30 9.46 -1.85 -6.39
CA THR A 30 8.64 -0.64 -6.22
C THR A 30 7.99 -0.22 -7.54
N VAL A 31 8.75 -0.27 -8.65
CA VAL A 31 8.22 -0.06 -10.00
C VAL A 31 7.18 -1.12 -10.32
N GLY A 32 7.41 -2.37 -9.95
CA GLY A 32 6.43 -3.45 -10.15
C GLY A 32 5.12 -3.22 -9.40
N LEU A 33 5.17 -2.71 -8.17
CA LEU A 33 3.98 -2.34 -7.40
C LEU A 33 3.25 -1.16 -8.03
N LEU A 34 3.98 -0.14 -8.48
CA LEU A 34 3.42 1.02 -9.15
C LEU A 34 2.73 0.65 -10.48
N VAL A 35 3.36 -0.20 -11.30
CA VAL A 35 2.74 -0.66 -12.54
C VAL A 35 1.51 -1.51 -12.23
N SER A 36 1.61 -2.41 -11.24
CA SER A 36 0.50 -3.27 -10.83
C SER A 36 -0.67 -2.49 -10.25
N SER A 37 -0.46 -1.35 -9.58
CA SER A 37 -1.57 -0.56 -9.03
C SER A 37 -2.49 0.03 -10.09
N PHE A 38 -2.04 0.15 -11.35
CA PHE A 38 -2.86 0.55 -12.49
C PHE A 38 -3.44 -0.63 -13.29
N ARG A 39 -3.13 -1.88 -12.95
CA ARG A 39 -3.62 -3.06 -13.67
C ARG A 39 -4.90 -3.59 -13.03
N SER A 40 -5.77 -4.20 -13.82
CA SER A 40 -6.95 -4.90 -13.28
C SER A 40 -6.56 -6.10 -12.42
N ALA A 41 -7.42 -6.50 -11.49
CA ALA A 41 -7.17 -7.63 -10.59
C ALA A 41 -6.87 -8.94 -11.37
N ASP A 42 -7.57 -9.14 -12.48
CA ASP A 42 -7.36 -10.29 -13.36
C ASP A 42 -6.00 -10.31 -14.04
N GLN A 43 -5.49 -9.14 -14.46
CA GLN A 43 -4.14 -9.03 -15.04
C GLN A 43 -3.06 -9.28 -13.99
N ILE A 44 -3.23 -8.76 -12.77
CA ILE A 44 -2.30 -8.96 -11.66
C ILE A 44 -2.21 -10.46 -11.31
N ALA A 45 -3.34 -11.17 -11.28
CA ALA A 45 -3.38 -12.59 -10.94
C ALA A 45 -2.80 -13.51 -12.03
N SER A 46 -2.77 -13.06 -13.29
CA SER A 46 -2.40 -13.90 -14.43
C SER A 46 -1.01 -13.65 -15.00
N SER A 47 -0.44 -12.46 -14.80
CA SER A 47 0.88 -12.15 -15.37
C SER A 47 1.69 -11.14 -14.56
N GLY A 48 3.01 -11.23 -14.67
CA GLY A 48 3.94 -10.31 -14.03
C GLY A 48 3.81 -8.88 -14.56
N TRP A 49 4.15 -7.90 -13.75
CA TRP A 49 4.03 -6.48 -14.10
C TRP A 49 4.88 -6.07 -15.31
N TRP A 50 5.95 -6.81 -15.62
CA TRP A 50 6.79 -6.57 -16.79
C TRP A 50 6.06 -6.80 -18.12
N SER A 51 4.94 -7.52 -18.13
CA SER A 51 4.09 -7.70 -19.32
C SER A 51 2.89 -6.76 -19.37
N ALA A 52 2.85 -5.74 -18.50
CA ALA A 52 1.71 -4.82 -18.41
C ALA A 52 1.45 -4.02 -19.70
N LEU A 53 2.45 -3.85 -20.56
CA LEU A 53 2.33 -3.12 -21.83
C LEU A 53 2.15 -4.03 -23.05
N SER A 54 2.12 -5.35 -22.86
CA SER A 54 1.93 -6.29 -23.96
C SER A 54 0.58 -6.99 -23.87
N THR A 55 -0.02 -7.24 -25.03
CA THR A 55 -1.18 -8.11 -25.15
C THR A 55 -0.85 -9.48 -24.56
N GLN A 56 -1.73 -9.98 -23.70
CA GLN A 56 -1.56 -11.26 -23.03
C GLN A 56 -2.57 -12.26 -23.59
N GLU A 57 -2.06 -13.39 -24.05
CA GLU A 57 -2.89 -14.54 -24.41
C GLU A 57 -2.98 -15.47 -23.19
N ARG A 58 -4.20 -15.81 -22.79
CA ARG A 58 -4.44 -16.70 -21.65
C ARG A 58 -5.74 -17.47 -21.78
N GLN A 59 -5.76 -18.62 -21.13
CA GLN A 59 -7.00 -19.34 -20.88
C GLN A 59 -7.82 -18.62 -19.81
N VAL A 60 -9.06 -18.26 -20.14
CA VAL A 60 -10.01 -17.60 -19.25
C VAL A 60 -10.76 -18.67 -18.42
N PRO A 61 -11.19 -18.39 -17.17
CA PRO A 61 -12.03 -19.31 -16.42
C PRO A 61 -13.26 -19.76 -17.23
N PRO A 62 -13.67 -21.04 -17.13
CA PRO A 62 -14.73 -21.58 -17.98
C PRO A 62 -16.08 -20.94 -17.68
N ILE A 63 -16.65 -20.31 -18.71
CA ILE A 63 -17.92 -19.60 -18.65
C ILE A 63 -19.03 -20.58 -19.02
N ARG A 64 -20.09 -20.61 -18.21
CA ARG A 64 -21.28 -21.40 -18.57
C ARG A 64 -22.13 -20.57 -19.52
N VAL A 65 -22.59 -21.18 -20.60
CA VAL A 65 -23.54 -20.56 -21.53
C VAL A 65 -24.77 -20.10 -20.75
N SER A 66 -25.22 -18.89 -21.06
CA SER A 66 -26.42 -18.26 -20.51
C SER A 66 -26.98 -17.27 -21.52
N GLY A 67 -28.30 -17.22 -21.64
CA GLY A 67 -28.99 -16.31 -22.55
C GLY A 67 -30.46 -16.72 -22.63
N ASP A 68 -31.27 -15.86 -23.24
CA ASP A 68 -32.67 -16.17 -23.51
C ASP A 68 -32.75 -17.09 -24.75
N GLU A 69 -33.59 -18.12 -24.66
CA GLU A 69 -33.86 -19.02 -25.77
C GLU A 69 -34.84 -18.37 -26.75
N THR A 70 -34.51 -18.47 -28.04
CA THR A 70 -35.38 -18.04 -29.13
C THR A 70 -35.58 -19.17 -30.12
N GLU A 71 -36.81 -19.35 -30.59
CA GLU A 71 -37.10 -20.34 -31.63
C GLU A 71 -36.90 -19.70 -33.01
N GLN A 72 -35.97 -20.25 -33.80
CA GLN A 72 -35.65 -19.77 -35.15
C GLN A 72 -35.63 -20.95 -36.13
N GLY A 73 -36.51 -20.91 -37.14
CA GLY A 73 -36.51 -21.91 -38.22
C GLY A 73 -36.76 -23.36 -37.77
N GLY A 74 -37.44 -23.57 -36.65
CA GLY A 74 -37.71 -24.91 -36.07
C GLY A 74 -36.56 -25.46 -35.20
N SER A 75 -35.61 -24.61 -34.81
CA SER A 75 -34.55 -24.93 -33.84
C SER A 75 -34.59 -23.92 -32.69
N PHE A 76 -34.26 -24.38 -31.48
CA PHE A 76 -34.07 -23.54 -30.31
C PHE A 76 -32.65 -23.01 -30.31
N VAL A 77 -32.49 -21.69 -30.17
CA VAL A 77 -31.20 -21.00 -30.27
C VAL A 77 -31.01 -20.08 -29.07
N ILE A 78 -29.85 -20.20 -28.43
CA ILE A 78 -29.36 -19.30 -27.38
C ILE A 78 -28.13 -18.56 -27.93
N GLU A 79 -28.22 -17.23 -27.94
CA GLU A 79 -27.13 -16.34 -28.32
C GLU A 79 -26.68 -15.52 -27.13
N GLY A 80 -25.39 -15.22 -27.06
CA GLY A 80 -24.83 -14.37 -26.02
C GLY A 80 -23.37 -14.03 -26.29
N SER A 81 -22.78 -13.25 -25.37
CA SER A 81 -21.35 -12.92 -25.38
C SER A 81 -20.67 -13.53 -24.16
N LEU A 82 -19.46 -14.05 -24.37
CA LEU A 82 -18.57 -14.54 -23.31
C LEU A 82 -17.88 -13.41 -22.56
N PHE A 83 -17.75 -12.21 -23.15
CA PHE A 83 -17.00 -11.11 -22.56
C PHE A 83 -17.81 -9.81 -22.59
N ASP A 84 -17.76 -9.05 -21.49
CA ASP A 84 -18.39 -7.74 -21.38
C ASP A 84 -17.54 -6.67 -22.07
N GLY A 85 -17.66 -6.57 -23.41
CA GLY A 85 -17.23 -5.40 -24.20
C GLY A 85 -15.74 -5.05 -24.20
N ALA A 86 -14.88 -5.88 -23.60
CA ALA A 86 -13.44 -5.73 -23.69
C ALA A 86 -12.97 -6.12 -25.09
N SER A 87 -11.89 -5.49 -25.55
CA SER A 87 -11.16 -5.79 -26.80
C SER A 87 -10.43 -7.15 -26.70
N THR A 88 -11.14 -8.17 -26.26
CA THR A 88 -10.67 -9.54 -26.06
C THR A 88 -10.97 -10.32 -27.33
N THR A 89 -9.94 -10.97 -27.86
CA THR A 89 -10.01 -11.78 -29.07
C THR A 89 -9.86 -13.25 -28.68
N VAL A 90 -10.87 -14.09 -28.94
CA VAL A 90 -10.76 -15.54 -28.77
C VAL A 90 -9.78 -16.06 -29.81
N THR A 91 -8.73 -16.74 -29.36
CA THR A 91 -7.74 -17.37 -30.25
C THR A 91 -7.99 -18.87 -30.39
N ALA A 92 -8.53 -19.52 -29.36
CA ALA A 92 -8.97 -20.90 -29.39
C ALA A 92 -10.07 -21.15 -28.35
N TRP A 93 -10.88 -22.19 -28.55
CA TRP A 93 -11.91 -22.57 -27.60
C TRP A 93 -12.16 -24.07 -27.54
N GLY A 94 -12.89 -24.51 -26.52
CA GLY A 94 -13.20 -25.91 -26.25
C GLY A 94 -14.38 -26.08 -25.32
N THR A 95 -14.89 -27.30 -25.24
CA THR A 95 -16.09 -27.66 -24.45
C THR A 95 -15.75 -28.52 -23.23
N SER A 96 -14.49 -28.89 -23.09
CA SER A 96 -13.95 -29.76 -22.05
C SER A 96 -12.66 -29.19 -21.49
N SER A 97 -12.46 -29.36 -20.18
CA SER A 97 -11.20 -28.96 -19.54
C SER A 97 -10.00 -29.81 -19.98
N ARG A 98 -10.24 -30.94 -20.66
CA ARG A 98 -9.19 -31.81 -21.20
C ARG A 98 -8.62 -31.26 -22.51
N GLU A 99 -9.48 -30.63 -23.31
CA GLU A 99 -9.15 -30.09 -24.63
C GLU A 99 -9.77 -28.69 -24.74
N PRO A 100 -9.23 -27.70 -24.00
CA PRO A 100 -9.80 -26.35 -23.94
C PRO A 100 -9.53 -25.50 -25.18
N GLU A 101 -8.64 -25.96 -26.06
CA GLU A 101 -8.23 -25.29 -27.30
C GLU A 101 -8.49 -26.20 -28.52
N ALA A 102 -9.54 -27.03 -28.44
CA ALA A 102 -9.86 -28.02 -29.46
C ALA A 102 -10.30 -27.40 -30.80
N TYR A 103 -10.82 -26.18 -30.77
CA TYR A 103 -11.55 -25.58 -31.88
C TYR A 103 -11.09 -24.15 -32.17
N GLU A 104 -11.13 -23.78 -33.44
CA GLU A 104 -10.87 -22.42 -33.91
C GLU A 104 -12.11 -21.53 -33.77
N PRO A 105 -11.96 -20.21 -33.57
CA PRO A 105 -13.09 -19.29 -33.57
C PRO A 105 -13.89 -19.35 -34.88
N GLY A 106 -15.22 -19.35 -34.78
CA GLY A 106 -16.16 -19.48 -35.89
C GLY A 106 -16.44 -20.93 -36.34
N GLN A 107 -15.69 -21.91 -35.83
CA GLN A 107 -15.98 -23.32 -36.08
C GLN A 107 -17.27 -23.74 -35.36
N SER A 108 -18.22 -24.33 -36.09
CA SER A 108 -19.40 -24.94 -35.48
C SER A 108 -19.11 -26.39 -35.10
N VAL A 109 -19.41 -26.76 -33.86
CA VAL A 109 -19.11 -28.07 -33.29
C VAL A 109 -20.38 -28.77 -32.86
N ASP A 110 -20.51 -30.04 -33.25
CA ASP A 110 -21.58 -30.92 -32.79
C ASP A 110 -21.33 -31.32 -31.32
N MET A 111 -22.31 -31.03 -30.47
CA MET A 111 -22.29 -31.29 -29.03
C MET A 111 -22.95 -32.64 -28.68
N GLY A 112 -23.45 -33.37 -29.68
CA GLY A 112 -24.32 -34.53 -29.50
C GLY A 112 -25.80 -34.12 -29.44
N ASP A 113 -26.69 -35.10 -29.62
CA ASP A 113 -28.15 -34.90 -29.57
C ASP A 113 -28.69 -33.84 -30.55
N GLY A 114 -27.97 -33.63 -31.66
CA GLY A 114 -28.30 -32.62 -32.69
C GLY A 114 -28.00 -31.18 -32.27
N GLN A 115 -27.34 -30.97 -31.14
CA GLN A 115 -26.95 -29.64 -30.66
C GLN A 115 -25.65 -29.18 -31.33
N SER A 116 -25.56 -27.90 -31.66
CA SER A 116 -24.36 -27.28 -32.20
C SER A 116 -23.96 -26.06 -31.37
N LEU A 117 -22.67 -25.90 -31.14
CA LEU A 117 -22.10 -24.73 -30.48
C LEU A 117 -21.06 -24.09 -31.37
N THR A 118 -21.13 -22.78 -31.50
CA THR A 118 -20.16 -21.95 -32.23
C THR A 118 -19.72 -20.81 -31.34
N VAL A 119 -18.42 -20.51 -31.32
CA VAL A 119 -17.85 -19.36 -30.60
C VAL A 119 -17.05 -18.54 -31.59
N SER A 120 -17.41 -17.27 -31.77
CA SER A 120 -16.77 -16.33 -32.69
C SER A 120 -15.53 -15.67 -32.07
N GLU A 121 -14.70 -15.06 -32.91
CA GLU A 121 -13.46 -14.38 -32.51
C GLU A 121 -13.70 -13.24 -31.50
N ASN A 122 -14.84 -12.56 -31.59
CA ASN A 122 -15.25 -11.50 -30.66
C ASN A 122 -15.82 -12.02 -29.32
N GLY A 123 -15.92 -13.35 -29.16
CA GLY A 123 -16.50 -13.98 -27.97
C GLY A 123 -18.01 -14.16 -28.01
N ASP A 124 -18.69 -13.79 -29.11
CA ASP A 124 -20.09 -14.14 -29.30
C ASP A 124 -20.24 -15.65 -29.49
N PHE A 125 -21.23 -16.25 -28.86
CA PHE A 125 -21.52 -17.67 -29.03
C PHE A 125 -22.97 -17.89 -29.48
N THR A 126 -23.17 -18.98 -30.20
CA THR A 126 -24.49 -19.46 -30.61
C THR A 126 -24.58 -20.93 -30.27
N LEU A 127 -25.55 -21.29 -29.42
CA LEU A 127 -25.92 -22.67 -29.11
C LEU A 127 -27.28 -22.95 -29.76
N ALA A 128 -27.34 -23.93 -30.66
CA ALA A 128 -28.57 -24.30 -31.36
C ALA A 128 -28.87 -25.78 -31.18
N GLY A 129 -30.14 -26.16 -31.06
CA GLY A 129 -30.56 -27.56 -30.90
C GLY A 129 -31.99 -27.81 -31.39
N PRO A 130 -32.36 -29.08 -31.63
CA PRO A 130 -33.71 -29.45 -32.07
C PRO A 130 -34.74 -29.45 -30.94
N GLU A 131 -34.29 -29.53 -29.68
CA GLU A 131 -35.14 -29.51 -28.47
C GLU A 131 -34.84 -28.27 -27.63
N SER A 132 -35.83 -27.84 -26.83
CA SER A 132 -35.68 -26.71 -25.92
C SER A 132 -34.64 -27.02 -24.84
N PHE A 133 -33.85 -26.01 -24.50
CA PHE A 133 -32.86 -26.02 -23.42
C PHE A 133 -33.46 -25.65 -22.06
N GLU A 134 -34.78 -25.45 -21.95
CA GLU A 134 -35.44 -25.14 -20.69
C GLU A 134 -35.20 -26.24 -19.65
N GLY A 135 -34.61 -25.87 -18.51
CA GLY A 135 -34.22 -26.82 -17.45
C GLY A 135 -32.99 -27.68 -17.76
N ALA A 136 -32.38 -27.55 -18.95
CA ALA A 136 -31.16 -28.25 -19.31
C ALA A 136 -29.93 -27.65 -18.63
N ARG A 137 -28.91 -28.48 -18.38
CA ARG A 137 -27.62 -28.01 -17.90
C ARG A 137 -26.77 -27.53 -19.07
N LEU A 138 -26.78 -26.23 -19.29
CA LEU A 138 -26.01 -25.60 -20.37
C LEU A 138 -24.50 -25.89 -20.29
N PRO A 139 -23.83 -26.05 -21.45
CA PRO A 139 -22.41 -26.39 -21.51
C PRO A 139 -21.52 -25.27 -20.96
N ARG A 140 -20.28 -25.63 -20.63
CA ARG A 140 -19.23 -24.66 -20.31
C ARG A 140 -18.31 -24.50 -21.50
N ILE A 141 -17.95 -23.26 -21.77
CA ILE A 141 -17.03 -22.89 -22.82
C ILE A 141 -15.70 -22.55 -22.15
N PHE A 142 -14.65 -23.21 -22.60
CA PHE A 142 -13.26 -22.91 -22.27
C PHE A 142 -12.74 -22.06 -23.42
N THR A 143 -12.15 -20.91 -23.12
CA THR A 143 -11.58 -20.03 -24.14
C THR A 143 -10.15 -19.68 -23.79
N THR A 144 -9.29 -19.69 -24.79
CA THR A 144 -8.02 -18.97 -24.79
C THR A 144 -8.24 -17.69 -25.55
N ALA A 145 -7.92 -16.57 -24.90
CA ALA A 145 -8.19 -15.26 -25.44
C ALA A 145 -7.01 -14.32 -25.22
N SER A 146 -6.81 -13.48 -26.22
CA SER A 146 -5.85 -12.40 -26.26
C SER A 146 -6.51 -11.12 -25.75
N THR A 147 -6.05 -10.60 -24.62
CA THR A 147 -6.54 -9.35 -24.02
C THR A 147 -5.45 -8.29 -24.08
N PRO A 148 -5.73 -7.09 -24.62
CA PRO A 148 -4.76 -5.99 -24.64
C PRO A 148 -4.48 -5.46 -23.22
N PRO A 149 -3.41 -4.67 -23.06
CA PRO A 149 -3.16 -3.92 -21.84
C PRO A 149 -4.40 -3.14 -21.39
N ASP A 150 -4.73 -3.24 -20.11
CA ASP A 150 -5.87 -2.54 -19.52
C ASP A 150 -5.40 -1.80 -18.27
N PHE A 151 -5.55 -0.49 -18.31
CA PHE A 151 -5.12 0.40 -17.23
C PHE A 151 -6.34 1.03 -16.58
N THR A 152 -6.48 0.78 -15.28
CA THR A 152 -7.61 1.23 -14.48
C THR A 152 -7.15 1.88 -13.17
N LEU A 153 -8.03 2.71 -12.60
CA LEU A 153 -7.88 3.29 -11.26
C LEU A 153 -8.74 2.57 -10.21
N ASP A 154 -9.34 1.43 -10.56
CA ASP A 154 -10.28 0.74 -9.67
C ASP A 154 -9.62 0.23 -8.39
N ASN A 155 -8.34 -0.17 -8.44
CA ASN A 155 -7.59 -0.50 -7.23
C ASN A 155 -7.58 0.68 -6.23
N TYR A 156 -7.33 1.90 -6.70
CA TYR A 156 -7.35 3.10 -5.85
C TYR A 156 -8.75 3.43 -5.35
N ARG A 157 -9.76 3.34 -6.22
CA ARG A 157 -11.16 3.57 -5.83
C ARG A 157 -11.61 2.58 -4.76
N ASN A 158 -11.25 1.31 -4.92
CA ASN A 158 -11.55 0.26 -3.96
C ASN A 158 -10.86 0.52 -2.62
N VAL A 159 -9.58 0.87 -2.62
CA VAL A 159 -8.82 1.10 -1.38
C VAL A 159 -9.27 2.37 -0.65
N LEU A 160 -9.59 3.45 -1.38
CA LEU A 160 -9.94 4.75 -0.80
C LEU A 160 -11.42 4.88 -0.42
N PHE A 161 -12.32 4.28 -1.20
CA PHE A 161 -13.76 4.54 -1.10
C PHE A 161 -14.63 3.31 -0.83
N SER A 162 -14.10 2.08 -0.94
CA SER A 162 -14.92 0.89 -0.66
C SER A 162 -15.23 0.75 0.83
N SER A 163 -16.51 0.57 1.14
CA SER A 163 -17.01 0.27 2.48
C SER A 163 -16.95 -1.23 2.83
N THR A 164 -16.65 -2.10 1.86
CA THR A 164 -16.61 -3.56 2.05
C THR A 164 -15.22 -4.10 2.41
N ALA A 165 -14.15 -3.33 2.18
CA ALA A 165 -12.84 -3.63 2.73
C ALA A 165 -12.88 -3.35 4.24
N ALA A 166 -12.70 -4.38 5.08
CA ALA A 166 -12.73 -4.28 6.53
C ALA A 166 -11.87 -3.09 7.02
N ALA A 167 -12.54 -2.04 7.50
CA ALA A 167 -11.97 -0.72 7.79
C ALA A 167 -11.14 -0.15 6.60
N GLY A 168 -11.84 0.40 5.60
CA GLY A 168 -11.23 1.02 4.42
C GLY A 168 -9.98 1.85 4.76
N VAL A 169 -8.93 1.73 3.94
CA VAL A 169 -7.61 2.33 4.20
C VAL A 169 -7.69 3.82 4.49
N GLY A 170 -8.69 4.52 3.91
CA GLY A 170 -9.00 5.91 4.25
C GLY A 170 -9.23 6.15 5.74
N GLN A 171 -10.00 5.29 6.43
CA GLN A 171 -10.22 5.41 7.87
C GLN A 171 -8.93 5.14 8.66
N SER A 172 -8.16 4.13 8.24
CA SER A 172 -6.85 3.82 8.85
C SER A 172 -5.88 5.00 8.73
N PHE A 173 -5.91 5.71 7.60
CA PHE A 173 -5.13 6.94 7.40
C PHE A 173 -5.54 8.05 8.37
N ILE A 174 -6.85 8.29 8.56
CA ILE A 174 -7.34 9.27 9.53
C ILE A 174 -7.01 8.87 10.97
N ASN A 175 -7.13 7.59 11.33
CA ASN A 175 -6.73 7.09 12.64
C ASN A 175 -5.23 7.32 12.88
N THR A 176 -4.40 7.13 11.84
CA THR A 176 -2.97 7.39 11.91
C THR A 176 -2.66 8.86 12.17
N LEU A 177 -3.33 9.78 11.46
CA LEU A 177 -3.17 11.23 11.70
C LEU A 177 -3.62 11.62 13.12
N THR A 178 -4.73 11.05 13.57
CA THR A 178 -5.28 11.28 14.92
C THR A 178 -4.30 10.86 16.01
N VAL A 179 -3.46 9.85 15.76
CA VAL A 179 -2.40 9.43 16.67
C VAL A 179 -1.14 10.27 16.47
N ALA A 180 -0.64 10.40 15.23
CA ALA A 180 0.67 10.95 14.92
C ALA A 180 0.80 12.44 15.24
N ILE A 181 -0.24 13.24 14.98
CA ILE A 181 -0.20 14.70 15.21
C ILE A 181 -0.06 14.99 16.72
N PRO A 182 -0.93 14.50 17.62
CA PRO A 182 -0.75 14.70 19.05
C PRO A 182 0.51 14.04 19.61
N ALA A 183 0.85 12.84 19.12
CA ALA A 183 2.08 12.13 19.53
C ALA A 183 3.36 12.86 19.15
N THR A 184 3.31 13.84 18.25
CA THR A 184 4.45 14.71 17.92
C THR A 184 4.40 16.00 18.73
N ILE A 185 3.24 16.66 18.79
CA ILE A 185 3.09 17.98 19.43
C ILE A 185 3.27 17.90 20.95
N ILE A 186 2.59 16.94 21.60
CA ILE A 186 2.58 16.83 23.07
C ILE A 186 3.99 16.63 23.64
N PRO A 187 4.78 15.63 23.20
CA PRO A 187 6.13 15.45 23.75
C PRO A 187 7.05 16.60 23.42
N ILE A 188 6.97 17.22 22.23
CA ILE A 188 7.84 18.36 21.89
C ILE A 188 7.56 19.54 22.80
N LEU A 189 6.29 19.88 23.05
CA LEU A 189 5.94 20.99 23.94
C LEU A 189 6.47 20.77 25.36
N ILE A 190 6.22 19.58 25.92
CA ILE A 190 6.71 19.24 27.26
C ILE A 190 8.25 19.20 27.29
N ALA A 191 8.87 18.62 26.27
CA ALA A 191 10.31 18.53 26.17
C ALA A 191 10.98 19.89 26.01
N ALA A 192 10.36 20.85 25.31
CA ALA A 192 10.89 22.20 25.16
C ALA A 192 10.98 22.92 26.51
N PHE A 193 9.94 22.84 27.35
CA PHE A 193 9.97 23.39 28.70
C PHE A 193 11.01 22.70 29.59
N ALA A 194 11.05 21.37 29.56
CA ALA A 194 12.03 20.60 30.33
C ALA A 194 13.47 20.89 29.87
N ALA A 195 13.69 20.98 28.57
CA ALA A 195 14.99 21.30 27.98
C ALA A 195 15.47 22.71 28.38
N TYR A 196 14.58 23.71 28.34
CA TYR A 196 14.88 25.08 28.79
C TYR A 196 15.35 25.07 30.25
N ALA A 197 14.57 24.44 31.13
CA ALA A 197 14.90 24.35 32.55
C ALA A 197 16.24 23.62 32.77
N LEU A 198 16.48 22.52 32.07
CA LEU A 198 17.72 21.74 32.18
C LEU A 198 18.93 22.37 31.48
N ALA A 199 18.73 23.36 30.61
CA ALA A 199 19.78 24.10 29.92
C ALA A 199 20.19 25.35 30.70
N TRP A 200 19.24 26.17 31.15
CA TRP A 200 19.52 27.53 31.62
C TRP A 200 19.01 27.89 33.02
N MET A 201 18.23 27.02 33.67
CA MET A 201 17.85 27.23 35.07
C MET A 201 18.81 26.53 36.03
N GLU A 202 18.99 27.12 37.21
CA GLU A 202 19.79 26.58 38.30
C GLU A 202 18.86 26.13 39.44
N PHE A 203 18.89 24.84 39.75
CA PHE A 203 18.11 24.26 40.84
C PHE A 203 18.75 22.95 41.31
N SER A 204 18.45 22.56 42.55
CA SER A 204 18.95 21.33 43.15
C SER A 204 18.37 20.08 42.44
N GLY A 205 19.20 19.09 42.15
CA GLY A 205 18.79 17.85 41.48
C GLY A 205 18.83 17.87 39.95
N ARG A 206 19.20 18.99 39.31
CA ARG A 206 19.35 19.11 37.84
C ARG A 206 20.21 18.00 37.23
N ALA A 207 21.33 17.67 37.86
CA ALA A 207 22.24 16.61 37.37
C ALA A 207 21.59 15.21 37.41
N LEU A 208 20.79 14.92 38.46
CA LEU A 208 20.06 13.65 38.57
C LEU A 208 18.96 13.54 37.51
N LEU A 209 18.23 14.63 37.22
CA LEU A 209 17.23 14.64 36.15
C LEU A 209 17.86 14.42 34.78
N ILE A 210 19.02 15.03 34.50
CA ILE A 210 19.76 14.79 33.25
C ILE A 210 20.18 13.32 33.17
N ALA A 211 20.74 12.76 34.24
CA ALA A 211 21.13 11.35 34.28
C ALA A 211 19.93 10.42 34.09
N ALA A 212 18.77 10.74 34.67
CA ALA A 212 17.54 9.98 34.49
C ALA A 212 17.03 10.04 33.04
N VAL A 213 16.99 11.22 32.43
CA VAL A 213 16.62 11.39 31.01
C VAL A 213 17.53 10.55 30.11
N VAL A 214 18.85 10.60 30.34
CA VAL A 214 19.81 9.79 29.57
C VAL A 214 19.62 8.29 29.84
N GLY A 215 19.39 7.90 31.09
CA GLY A 215 19.14 6.50 31.46
C GLY A 215 17.87 5.93 30.82
N LEU A 216 16.82 6.75 30.67
CA LEU A 216 15.58 6.35 30.01
C LEU A 216 15.76 6.05 28.51
N LEU A 217 16.79 6.59 27.84
CA LEU A 217 17.11 6.25 26.44
C LEU A 217 17.57 4.80 26.26
N VAL A 218 18.06 4.17 27.34
CA VAL A 218 18.57 2.79 27.31
C VAL A 218 17.43 1.77 27.39
N VAL A 219 16.25 2.19 27.86
CA VAL A 219 15.12 1.28 28.08
C VAL A 219 14.59 0.78 26.74
N PRO A 220 14.60 -0.54 26.48
CA PRO A 220 14.04 -1.09 25.26
C PRO A 220 12.52 -0.95 25.26
N LEU A 221 11.97 -0.27 24.25
CA LEU A 221 10.54 0.01 24.17
C LEU A 221 9.71 -1.27 24.26
N GLN A 222 10.17 -2.34 23.61
CA GLN A 222 9.46 -3.61 23.55
C GLN A 222 9.22 -4.24 24.93
N LEU A 223 10.15 -4.10 25.88
CA LEU A 223 9.97 -4.64 27.24
C LEU A 223 8.96 -3.83 28.06
N ALA A 224 8.81 -2.54 27.76
CA ALA A 224 7.91 -1.64 28.48
C ALA A 224 6.47 -1.69 27.95
N LEU A 225 6.21 -2.23 26.75
CA LEU A 225 4.87 -2.24 26.14
C LEU A 225 3.83 -3.01 26.97
N ILE A 226 4.15 -4.22 27.45
CA ILE A 226 3.19 -5.04 28.20
C ILE A 226 2.80 -4.37 29.53
N PRO A 227 3.75 -3.94 30.39
CA PRO A 227 3.41 -3.23 31.63
C PRO A 227 2.63 -1.93 31.39
N VAL A 228 3.00 -1.17 30.35
CA VAL A 228 2.27 0.06 30.00
C VAL A 228 0.84 -0.25 29.58
N LEU A 229 0.63 -1.28 28.75
CA LEU A 229 -0.71 -1.69 28.34
C LEU A 229 -1.56 -2.15 29.52
N GLN A 230 -0.99 -2.93 30.45
CA GLN A 230 -1.66 -3.34 31.69
C GLN A 230 -2.10 -2.11 32.49
N LEU A 231 -1.17 -1.20 32.79
CA LEU A 231 -1.45 0.06 33.49
C LEU A 231 -2.56 0.87 32.80
N HIS A 232 -2.51 0.98 31.48
CA HIS A 232 -3.48 1.74 30.70
C HIS A 232 -4.88 1.10 30.73
N ASN A 233 -4.96 -0.23 30.72
CA ASN A 233 -6.23 -0.94 30.87
C ASN A 233 -6.80 -0.78 32.29
N ASP A 234 -5.95 -0.86 33.31
CA ASP A 234 -6.35 -0.73 34.72
C ASP A 234 -6.97 0.64 35.02
N ILE A 235 -6.42 1.70 34.40
CA ILE A 235 -6.96 3.07 34.53
C ILE A 235 -8.00 3.43 33.44
N GLY A 236 -8.41 2.47 32.61
CA GLY A 236 -9.50 2.62 31.65
C GLY A 236 -9.17 3.35 30.34
N ILE A 237 -7.90 3.59 30.02
CA ILE A 237 -7.46 4.33 28.82
C ILE A 237 -6.81 3.45 27.74
N GLY A 238 -6.68 2.14 27.97
CA GLY A 238 -5.93 1.22 27.09
C GLY A 238 -6.55 0.94 25.71
N LYS A 239 -7.84 1.27 25.51
CA LYS A 239 -8.56 1.03 24.25
C LYS A 239 -8.84 2.30 23.43
N GLY A 240 -8.34 3.47 23.85
CA GLY A 240 -8.62 4.76 23.21
C GLY A 240 -7.37 5.54 22.82
N TYR A 241 -7.55 6.62 22.05
CA TYR A 241 -6.45 7.47 21.58
C TYR A 241 -5.64 8.11 22.71
N LEU A 242 -6.28 8.45 23.83
CA LEU A 242 -5.60 9.04 24.99
C LEU A 242 -4.46 8.16 25.48
N GLY A 243 -4.69 6.85 25.60
CA GLY A 243 -3.65 5.92 26.04
C GLY A 243 -2.49 5.84 25.05
N VAL A 244 -2.80 5.86 23.75
CA VAL A 244 -1.78 5.86 22.69
C VAL A 244 -0.95 7.16 22.72
N TRP A 245 -1.59 8.32 22.91
CA TRP A 245 -0.90 9.61 23.00
C TRP A 245 0.02 9.68 24.21
N LEU A 246 -0.43 9.20 25.37
CA LEU A 246 0.39 9.18 26.59
C LEU A 246 1.56 8.22 26.48
N ALA A 247 1.36 7.03 25.90
CA ALA A 247 2.44 6.09 25.64
C ALA A 247 3.51 6.71 24.71
N HIS A 248 3.11 7.29 23.58
CA HIS A 248 4.04 7.96 22.66
C HIS A 248 4.76 9.13 23.33
N THR A 249 4.04 9.91 24.15
CA THR A 249 4.64 11.02 24.90
C THR A 249 5.72 10.50 25.84
N GLY A 250 5.40 9.52 26.70
CA GLY A 250 6.34 8.96 27.66
C GLY A 250 7.61 8.40 27.02
N PHE A 251 7.48 7.65 25.92
CA PHE A 251 8.64 7.08 25.21
C PHE A 251 9.42 8.12 24.38
N GLY A 252 8.75 9.13 23.83
CA GLY A 252 9.40 10.17 23.02
C GLY A 252 10.12 11.24 23.84
N LEU A 253 9.68 11.50 25.08
CA LEU A 253 10.20 12.56 25.94
C LEU A 253 11.71 12.50 26.18
N PRO A 254 12.34 11.35 26.52
CA PRO A 254 13.78 11.32 26.80
C PRO A 254 14.63 11.81 25.62
N LEU A 255 14.30 11.34 24.41
CA LEU A 255 15.01 11.74 23.19
C LEU A 255 14.75 13.21 22.85
N ALA A 256 13.50 13.65 22.92
CA ALA A 256 13.13 15.04 22.64
C ALA A 256 13.81 16.02 23.62
N ILE A 257 13.80 15.72 24.92
CA ILE A 257 14.47 16.53 25.95
C ILE A 257 15.96 16.57 25.68
N TYR A 258 16.58 15.42 25.41
CA TYR A 258 18.02 15.34 25.16
C TYR A 258 18.44 16.17 23.95
N LEU A 259 17.75 16.03 22.82
CA LEU A 259 18.04 16.77 21.59
C LEU A 259 17.83 18.28 21.76
N LEU A 260 16.66 18.69 22.30
CA LEU A 260 16.34 20.11 22.50
C LEU A 260 17.30 20.76 23.51
N ARG A 261 17.65 20.05 24.59
CA ARG A 261 18.61 20.56 25.57
C ARG A 261 19.98 20.75 24.95
N ASN A 262 20.47 19.79 24.17
CA ASN A 262 21.78 19.91 23.53
C ASN A 262 21.84 21.08 22.54
N TYR A 263 20.74 21.35 21.84
CA TYR A 263 20.61 22.55 21.03
C TYR A 263 20.63 23.83 21.88
N MET A 264 19.77 23.93 22.90
CA MET A 264 19.64 25.12 23.75
C MET A 264 20.93 25.46 24.51
N VAL A 265 21.66 24.46 25.00
CA VAL A 265 22.97 24.67 25.66
C VAL A 265 24.02 25.26 24.70
N GLY A 266 23.87 25.04 23.39
CA GLY A 266 24.76 25.60 22.36
C GLY A 266 24.50 27.06 22.02
N LEU A 267 23.41 27.66 22.50
CA LEU A 267 23.11 29.08 22.25
C LEU A 267 24.00 30.01 23.10
N PRO A 268 24.36 31.20 22.60
CA PRO A 268 25.19 32.15 23.33
C PRO A 268 24.52 32.57 24.65
N LYS A 269 25.18 32.27 25.78
CA LYS A 269 24.64 32.57 27.12
C LYS A 269 24.45 34.07 27.36
N ASP A 270 25.31 34.89 26.77
CA ASP A 270 25.30 36.35 26.94
C ASP A 270 23.95 36.96 26.51
N ILE A 271 23.28 36.41 25.49
CA ILE A 271 21.95 36.89 25.06
C ILE A 271 20.92 36.67 26.18
N ILE A 272 20.96 35.50 26.82
CA ILE A 272 20.05 35.13 27.89
C ILE A 272 20.34 35.94 29.15
N GLU A 273 21.61 36.14 29.48
CA GLU A 273 22.03 36.95 30.63
C GLU A 273 21.64 38.42 30.47
N ASN A 274 21.83 39.00 29.28
CA ASN A 274 21.38 40.36 28.98
C ASN A 274 19.86 40.51 29.12
N ALA A 275 19.08 39.54 28.61
CA ALA A 275 17.63 39.57 28.77
C ALA A 275 17.19 39.49 30.24
N LYS A 276 17.90 38.71 31.07
CA LYS A 276 17.66 38.66 32.52
C LYS A 276 18.00 39.98 33.21
N VAL A 277 19.08 40.66 32.78
CA VAL A 277 19.44 42.01 33.26
C VAL A 277 18.37 43.04 32.89
N ASP A 278 17.77 42.91 31.70
CA ASP A 278 16.63 43.73 31.25
C ASP A 278 15.30 43.40 31.97
N GLY A 279 15.31 42.46 32.93
CA GLY A 279 14.15 42.08 33.73
C GLY A 279 13.20 41.11 33.05
N ALA A 280 13.60 40.46 31.95
CA ALA A 280 12.79 39.44 31.30
C ALA A 280 12.63 38.20 32.19
N THR A 281 11.41 37.68 32.29
CA THR A 281 11.14 36.42 32.99
C THR A 281 11.59 35.21 32.17
N ASP A 282 11.86 34.07 32.81
CA ASP A 282 12.23 32.83 32.11
C ASP A 282 11.21 32.43 31.03
N PHE A 283 9.92 32.66 31.26
CA PHE A 283 8.88 32.40 30.27
C PHE A 283 8.94 33.38 29.08
N GLN A 284 9.25 34.65 29.33
CA GLN A 284 9.45 35.64 28.26
C GLN A 284 10.68 35.32 27.42
N ILE A 285 11.78 34.91 28.07
CA ILE A 285 12.99 34.46 27.40
C ILE A 285 12.66 33.25 26.51
N PHE A 286 12.03 32.21 27.07
CA PHE A 286 11.65 31.00 26.33
C PHE A 286 10.81 31.25 25.06
N ILE A 287 9.88 32.22 25.09
CA ILE A 287 8.99 32.50 23.96
C ILE A 287 9.60 33.47 22.95
N LYS A 288 10.39 34.44 23.40
CA LYS A 288 10.80 35.58 22.56
C LYS A 288 12.23 35.52 22.06
N ILE A 289 13.09 34.71 22.67
CA ILE A 289 14.53 34.63 22.42
C ILE A 289 14.89 33.20 22.04
#